data_AF-A0A2H3AJF5-F1
#
_entry.id   AF-A0A2H3AJF5-F1
#
_cell.length_a   1.000
_cell.length_b   1.000
_cell.length_c   1.000
_cell.angle_alpha   90.00
_cell.angle_beta   90.00
_cell.angle_gamma   90.00
#
_symmetry.space_group_name_H-M   'P 1'
#
loop_
_entity.id
_entity.type
_entity.pdbx_description
1 polymer ?
#
loop_
_entity_poly.entity_id
_entity_poly.type
_entity_poly.pdbx_seq_one_letter_code
_entity_poly.pdbx_strand_id
1 'polypeptide(L)'
;MDVEGESHNLSEEASGHSDDEDNSNSEYRTGEEYASAPKITLSSLTEAKREESTIPVLKQRSYTGARKVIPSALVDTLCADLGVDGVLEKLNTTLGTSYALDSVISILDSYIARNDDFGTAYAYLRPYWSDISTIEHELRTLEEKDREMRRNAIVDGRITNRDVPPRRVWDLYANRVVPYWVARKYLWGISHAWVDDEDRVDVMTPINRYEWPVPIPKDANLDLIRIEMLNARSRYTLHTAEYAWLDVLCLR
;
A
#
# COMPACT_ATOMS: atom_id res chain seq x y z
N MET A 1 -78.13 13.20 10.80
CA MET A 1 -77.56 11.84 10.93
C MET A 1 -76.47 11.72 9.88
N ASP A 2 -75.43 12.55 9.97
CA ASP A 2 -74.40 12.62 11.03
C ASP A 2 -73.47 11.41 10.90
N VAL A 3 -72.14 11.48 10.87
CA VAL A 3 -71.07 12.48 10.63
C VAL A 3 -69.78 11.69 10.94
N GLU A 4 -68.69 11.93 10.21
CA GLU A 4 -67.31 11.41 10.49
C GLU A 4 -67.08 9.88 10.46
N GLY A 5 -65.88 9.37 10.11
CA GLY A 5 -64.66 10.07 9.65
C GLY A 5 -63.56 9.08 9.21
N GLU A 6 -62.47 9.62 8.63
CA GLU A 6 -61.06 9.16 8.58
C GLU A 6 -60.72 7.64 8.52
N SER A 7 -59.76 7.13 7.75
CA SER A 7 -58.68 7.65 6.87
C SER A 7 -58.21 6.46 5.98
N HIS A 8 -57.14 6.44 5.17
CA HIS A 8 -56.01 7.34 4.86
C HIS A 8 -55.60 7.07 3.39
N ASN A 9 -54.87 7.99 2.75
CA ASN A 9 -54.15 7.69 1.50
C ASN A 9 -52.85 6.91 1.79
N LEU A 10 -52.55 5.87 1.01
CA LEU A 10 -51.19 5.37 0.86
C LEU A 10 -50.60 5.95 -0.43
N SER A 11 -49.71 6.91 -0.24
CA SER A 11 -48.97 7.60 -1.29
C SER A 11 -47.85 6.75 -1.87
N GLU A 12 -47.60 6.98 -3.15
CA GLU A 12 -46.36 6.74 -3.91
C GLU A 12 -45.13 6.35 -3.07
N GLU A 13 -44.64 5.11 -3.24
CA GLU A 13 -43.28 4.77 -2.85
C GLU A 13 -42.31 5.49 -3.80
N ALA A 14 -41.77 6.61 -3.32
CA ALA A 14 -40.71 7.32 -4.01
C ALA A 14 -39.47 6.41 -4.13
N SER A 15 -39.11 6.05 -5.37
CA SER A 15 -37.86 5.35 -5.65
C SER A 15 -36.68 6.25 -5.29
N GLY A 16 -36.07 6.00 -4.12
CA GLY A 16 -34.83 6.65 -3.72
C GLY A 16 -33.71 6.27 -4.68
N HIS A 17 -33.41 7.16 -5.62
CA HIS A 17 -32.16 7.12 -6.38
C HIS A 17 -31.02 7.33 -5.37
N SER A 18 -30.19 6.31 -5.14
CA SER A 18 -28.89 6.54 -4.52
C SER A 18 -27.96 7.07 -5.59
N ASP A 19 -27.84 8.40 -5.62
CA ASP A 19 -26.80 9.09 -6.38
C ASP A 19 -25.44 8.81 -5.73
N ASP A 20 -24.96 7.57 -5.89
CA ASP A 20 -23.58 7.22 -5.68
C ASP A 20 -22.76 7.90 -6.79
N GLU A 21 -22.43 9.18 -6.57
CA GLU A 21 -21.39 9.89 -7.31
C GLU A 21 -20.04 9.22 -7.02
N ASP A 22 -19.82 8.08 -7.67
CA ASP A 22 -18.57 7.36 -7.73
C ASP A 22 -17.58 8.19 -8.58
N ASN A 23 -17.11 9.30 -7.99
CA ASN A 23 -16.02 10.13 -8.49
C ASN A 23 -14.67 9.41 -8.31
N SER A 24 -14.67 8.13 -8.68
CA SER A 24 -13.54 7.37 -9.15
C SER A 24 -13.05 7.99 -10.46
N ASN A 25 -12.41 9.16 -10.36
CA ASN A 25 -11.45 9.59 -11.37
C ASN A 25 -10.20 8.71 -11.27
N SER A 26 -10.40 7.40 -11.44
CA SER A 26 -9.34 6.44 -11.71
C SER A 26 -8.88 6.68 -13.14
N GLU A 27 -8.04 7.70 -13.32
CA GLU A 27 -7.20 7.79 -14.51
C GLU A 27 -6.45 6.46 -14.64
N TYR A 28 -6.90 5.64 -15.58
CA TYR A 28 -6.19 4.47 -16.06
C TYR A 28 -4.92 4.96 -16.76
N ARG A 29 -3.90 5.34 -15.96
CA ARG A 29 -2.64 5.89 -16.45
C ARG A 29 -2.10 4.98 -17.55
N THR A 30 -2.07 5.55 -18.74
CA THR A 30 -1.87 4.82 -19.99
C THR A 30 -0.52 4.10 -20.00
N GLY A 31 -0.42 3.05 -20.82
CA GLY A 31 0.77 2.18 -20.87
C GLY A 31 2.08 2.86 -21.28
N GLU A 32 2.04 4.15 -21.60
CA GLU A 32 3.17 4.95 -22.10
C GLU A 32 4.08 5.48 -20.97
N GLU A 33 3.57 5.70 -19.75
CA GLU A 33 4.39 6.13 -18.58
C GLU A 33 5.43 5.08 -18.14
N TYR A 34 5.35 3.85 -18.66
CA TYR A 34 6.15 2.70 -18.23
C TYR A 34 7.43 2.45 -19.06
N ALA A 35 7.62 3.16 -20.17
CA ALA A 35 8.70 2.84 -21.12
C ALA A 35 10.06 3.48 -20.79
N SER A 36 10.09 4.61 -20.07
CA SER A 36 11.32 5.38 -19.79
C SER A 36 11.90 5.20 -18.38
N ALA A 37 11.16 4.57 -17.45
CA ALA A 37 11.61 4.39 -16.08
C ALA A 37 12.87 3.50 -15.99
N PRO A 38 13.84 3.82 -15.11
CA PRO A 38 15.04 3.01 -14.94
C PRO A 38 14.67 1.57 -14.53
N LYS A 39 15.35 0.58 -15.14
CA LYS A 39 15.19 -0.82 -14.75
C LYS A 39 15.96 -1.07 -13.46
N ILE A 40 15.27 -1.54 -12.43
CA ILE A 40 15.88 -2.06 -11.21
C ILE A 40 15.88 -3.59 -11.23
N THR A 41 16.90 -4.17 -10.61
CA THR A 41 16.97 -5.60 -10.30
C THR A 41 17.06 -5.78 -8.79
N LEU A 42 16.17 -6.58 -8.22
CA LEU A 42 16.31 -7.13 -6.86
C LEU A 42 16.75 -8.59 -6.97
N SER A 43 17.59 -9.06 -6.07
CA SER A 43 17.93 -10.49 -5.99
C SER A 43 17.82 -11.02 -4.56
N SER A 44 17.60 -12.33 -4.45
CA SER A 44 17.66 -13.07 -3.18
C SER A 44 19.00 -12.89 -2.46
N LEU A 45 20.08 -12.56 -3.18
CA LEU A 45 21.37 -12.26 -2.59
C LEU A 45 21.41 -10.87 -1.92
N THR A 46 20.85 -9.83 -2.55
CA THR A 46 20.84 -8.48 -1.97
C THR A 46 19.76 -8.30 -0.91
N GLU A 47 18.56 -8.83 -1.16
CA GLU A 47 17.42 -8.64 -0.27
C GLU A 47 17.41 -9.66 0.88
N ALA A 48 17.61 -10.96 0.58
CA ALA A 48 17.48 -12.05 1.56
C ALA A 48 18.82 -12.67 2.00
N LYS A 49 19.96 -12.18 1.52
CA LYS A 49 21.32 -12.71 1.80
C LYS A 49 21.50 -14.20 1.48
N ARG A 50 20.80 -14.70 0.46
CA ARG A 50 20.86 -16.11 0.00
C ARG A 50 21.25 -16.16 -1.48
N GLU A 51 22.13 -17.09 -1.87
CA GLU A 51 22.48 -17.26 -3.29
C GLU A 51 21.29 -17.76 -4.11
N GLU A 52 21.08 -17.16 -5.30
CA GLU A 52 19.98 -17.53 -6.22
C GLU A 52 19.98 -19.03 -6.57
N SER A 53 21.16 -19.64 -6.66
CA SER A 53 21.37 -21.09 -6.88
C SER A 53 20.65 -21.96 -5.84
N THR A 54 20.61 -21.51 -4.59
CA THR A 54 20.02 -22.22 -3.43
C THR A 54 18.52 -22.03 -3.29
N ILE A 55 17.93 -21.10 -4.03
CA ILE A 55 16.48 -20.83 -3.98
C ILE A 55 15.77 -21.78 -4.97
N PRO A 56 14.90 -22.69 -4.50
CA PRO A 56 14.22 -23.64 -5.39
C PRO A 56 13.15 -22.96 -6.26
N VAL A 57 12.47 -21.95 -5.72
CA VAL A 57 11.42 -21.20 -6.44
C VAL A 57 12.07 -20.17 -7.36
N LEU A 58 12.04 -20.42 -8.68
CA LEU A 58 12.68 -19.53 -9.67
C LEU A 58 12.22 -18.06 -9.56
N LYS A 59 10.94 -17.83 -9.24
CA LYS A 59 10.38 -16.47 -9.09
C LYS A 59 10.84 -15.72 -7.84
N GLN A 60 11.46 -16.40 -6.87
CA GLN A 60 12.05 -15.80 -5.67
C GLN A 60 13.54 -15.44 -5.86
N ARG A 61 14.18 -15.92 -6.94
CA ARG A 61 15.62 -15.72 -7.18
C ARG A 61 15.95 -14.25 -7.42
N SER A 62 15.26 -13.64 -8.37
CA SER A 62 15.46 -12.25 -8.76
C SER A 62 14.23 -11.69 -9.47
N TYR A 63 14.10 -10.37 -9.40
CA TYR A 63 13.09 -9.57 -10.08
C TYR A 63 13.80 -8.48 -10.88
N THR A 64 13.46 -8.32 -12.16
CA THR A 64 13.96 -7.20 -12.98
C THR A 64 12.79 -6.51 -13.69
N GLY A 65 12.65 -5.20 -13.49
CA GLY A 65 11.58 -4.42 -14.11
C GLY A 65 11.83 -2.92 -14.12
N ALA A 66 11.23 -2.22 -15.08
CA ALA A 66 11.20 -0.75 -15.16
C ALA A 66 10.17 -0.16 -14.16
N ARG A 67 10.17 -0.64 -12.92
CA ARG A 67 9.14 -0.30 -11.92
C ARG A 67 9.73 0.53 -10.80
N LYS A 68 8.85 1.38 -10.27
CA LYS A 68 9.02 2.29 -9.12
C LYS A 68 9.17 1.49 -7.80
N VAL A 69 10.15 0.57 -7.75
CA VAL A 69 10.45 -0.37 -6.65
C VAL A 69 11.80 0.02 -6.05
N ILE A 70 11.92 -0.03 -4.72
CA ILE A 70 13.17 0.30 -4.01
C ILE A 70 13.77 -0.93 -3.30
N PRO A 71 15.11 -1.08 -3.27
CA PRO A 71 15.76 -2.22 -2.62
C PRO A 71 15.71 -2.08 -1.09
N SER A 72 15.58 -3.18 -0.35
CA SER A 72 15.41 -3.15 1.12
C SER A 72 16.50 -2.36 1.85
N ALA A 73 17.74 -2.36 1.33
CA ALA A 73 18.83 -1.55 1.88
C ALA A 73 18.59 -0.02 1.84
N LEU A 74 17.85 0.48 0.84
CA LEU A 74 17.44 1.90 0.78
C LEU A 74 16.20 2.13 1.63
N VAL A 75 15.24 1.20 1.60
CA VAL A 75 13.98 1.26 2.36
C VAL A 75 14.22 1.59 3.84
N ASP A 76 15.15 0.86 4.47
CA ASP A 76 15.40 0.94 5.91
C ASP A 76 16.28 2.13 6.34
N THR A 77 16.73 2.97 5.40
CA THR A 77 17.52 4.17 5.72
C THR A 77 16.61 5.28 6.24
N LEU A 78 16.95 5.92 7.36
CA LEU A 78 16.17 7.04 7.90
C LEU A 78 16.24 8.26 6.97
N CYS A 79 15.13 8.98 6.82
CA CYS A 79 15.10 10.24 6.07
C CYS A 79 16.06 11.28 6.69
N ALA A 80 16.26 11.24 8.00
CA ALA A 80 17.22 12.10 8.71
C ALA A 80 18.68 11.79 8.34
N ASP A 81 19.04 10.52 8.10
CA ASP A 81 20.40 10.12 7.73
C ASP A 81 20.74 10.51 6.28
N LEU A 82 19.72 10.54 5.40
CA LEU A 82 19.84 11.02 4.02
C LEU A 82 19.87 12.56 3.91
N GLY A 83 19.21 13.25 4.84
CA GLY A 83 18.89 14.67 4.71
C GLY A 83 17.89 14.96 3.59
N VAL A 84 17.39 16.19 3.54
CA VAL A 84 16.32 16.57 2.59
C VAL A 84 16.75 16.45 1.13
N ASP A 85 17.99 16.84 0.82
CA ASP A 85 18.60 16.67 -0.51
C ASP A 85 18.73 15.19 -0.90
N GLY A 86 19.16 14.32 0.03
CA GLY A 86 19.31 12.90 -0.22
C GLY A 86 17.98 12.18 -0.42
N VAL A 87 16.95 12.53 0.35
CA VAL A 87 15.58 12.01 0.15
C VAL A 87 15.05 12.43 -1.23
N LEU A 88 15.21 13.71 -1.62
CA LEU A 88 14.79 14.20 -2.91
C LEU A 88 15.55 13.54 -4.07
N GLU A 89 16.87 13.43 -3.99
CA GLU A 89 17.71 12.78 -5.00
C GLU A 89 17.23 11.33 -5.26
N LYS A 90 16.95 10.57 -4.19
CA LYS A 90 16.49 9.18 -4.29
C LYS A 90 15.07 9.08 -4.84
N LEU A 91 14.16 9.99 -4.46
CA LEU A 91 12.81 10.08 -5.04
C LEU A 91 12.86 10.42 -6.54
N ASN A 92 13.57 11.48 -6.92
CA ASN A 92 13.78 11.90 -8.30
C ASN A 92 14.36 10.75 -9.15
N THR A 93 15.43 10.11 -8.66
CA THR A 93 16.09 8.98 -9.35
C THR A 93 15.15 7.79 -9.55
N THR A 94 14.43 7.37 -8.50
CA THR A 94 13.57 6.17 -8.56
C THR A 94 12.30 6.41 -9.38
N LEU A 95 11.78 7.64 -9.35
CA LEU A 95 10.52 8.00 -10.00
C LEU A 95 10.70 8.58 -11.41
N GLY A 96 11.94 8.81 -11.85
CA GLY A 96 12.25 9.37 -13.17
C GLY A 96 11.88 10.85 -13.30
N THR A 97 12.04 11.61 -12.21
CA THR A 97 11.64 13.02 -12.10
C THR A 97 12.84 13.90 -11.73
N SER A 98 12.66 15.22 -11.84
CA SER A 98 13.73 16.21 -11.59
C SER A 98 13.17 17.44 -10.86
N TYR A 99 12.39 17.22 -9.81
CA TYR A 99 11.86 18.31 -9.00
C TYR A 99 12.99 19.00 -8.22
N ALA A 100 12.91 20.33 -8.12
CA ALA A 100 13.80 21.13 -7.32
C ALA A 100 13.36 21.13 -5.84
N LEU A 101 14.30 21.35 -4.93
CA LEU A 101 14.07 21.23 -3.48
C LEU A 101 13.03 22.23 -2.98
N ASP A 102 13.07 23.46 -3.47
CA ASP A 102 12.12 24.53 -3.16
C ASP A 102 10.64 24.13 -3.33
N SER A 103 10.38 23.22 -4.27
CA SER A 103 9.05 22.77 -4.67
C SER A 103 8.47 21.71 -3.73
N VAL A 104 9.30 21.04 -2.92
CA VAL A 104 8.92 19.87 -2.10
C VAL A 104 9.46 19.89 -0.67
N ILE A 105 10.28 20.87 -0.29
CA ILE A 105 10.98 20.93 1.01
C ILE A 105 10.05 20.76 2.21
N SER A 106 8.90 21.46 2.25
CA SER A 106 7.94 21.35 3.36
C SER A 106 7.36 19.94 3.52
N ILE A 107 7.16 19.24 2.40
CA ILE A 107 6.66 17.87 2.38
C ILE A 107 7.73 16.94 2.94
N LEU A 108 8.98 17.05 2.47
CA LEU A 108 10.07 16.16 2.85
C LEU A 108 10.54 16.38 4.30
N ASP A 109 10.61 17.63 4.77
CA ASP A 109 10.93 17.99 6.15
C ASP A 109 9.97 17.31 7.15
N SER A 110 8.71 17.09 6.79
CA SER A 110 7.74 16.40 7.65
C SER A 110 8.08 14.92 7.91
N TYR A 111 8.75 14.23 6.98
CA TYR A 111 9.20 12.83 7.16
C TYR A 111 10.52 12.79 7.95
N ILE A 112 11.40 13.78 7.74
CA ILE A 112 12.63 13.94 8.53
C ILE A 112 12.29 14.23 10.00
N ALA A 113 11.40 15.19 10.26
CA ALA A 113 10.98 15.58 11.61
C ALA A 113 10.25 14.47 12.38
N ARG A 114 9.55 13.56 11.68
CA ARG A 114 8.92 12.37 12.27
C ARG A 114 9.88 11.20 12.46
N ASN A 115 11.13 11.32 11.99
CA ASN A 115 12.11 10.24 11.94
C ASN A 115 11.56 8.99 11.19
N ASP A 116 10.89 9.24 10.06
CA ASP A 116 10.44 8.18 9.16
C ASP A 116 11.61 7.61 8.35
N ASP A 117 11.49 6.35 7.96
CA ASP A 117 12.40 5.74 6.99
C ASP A 117 11.99 6.08 5.55
N PHE A 118 12.94 5.92 4.63
CA PHE A 118 12.72 6.22 3.22
C PHE A 118 11.63 5.32 2.63
N GLY A 119 11.45 4.09 3.13
CA GLY A 119 10.33 3.22 2.79
C GLY A 119 8.96 3.84 3.07
N THR A 120 8.76 4.34 4.28
CA THR A 120 7.53 5.03 4.70
C THR A 120 7.30 6.29 3.88
N ALA A 121 8.32 7.14 3.71
CA ALA A 121 8.21 8.34 2.86
C ALA A 121 7.86 7.98 1.41
N TYR A 122 8.52 6.97 0.84
CA TYR A 122 8.31 6.52 -0.52
C TYR A 122 6.90 5.95 -0.75
N ALA A 123 6.37 5.17 0.19
CA ALA A 123 5.02 4.61 0.09
C ALA A 123 3.93 5.69 0.05
N TYR A 124 4.05 6.71 0.90
CA TYR A 124 3.09 7.81 0.97
C TYR A 124 3.21 8.78 -0.22
N LEU A 125 4.43 9.07 -0.67
CA LEU A 125 4.68 10.08 -1.71
C LEU A 125 4.56 9.56 -3.14
N ARG A 126 4.98 8.31 -3.42
CA ARG A 126 4.97 7.71 -4.77
C ARG A 126 3.65 7.86 -5.54
N PRO A 127 2.45 7.64 -4.95
CA PRO A 127 1.20 7.67 -5.71
C PRO A 127 0.79 9.07 -6.19
N TYR A 128 1.36 10.12 -5.61
CA TYR A 128 1.01 11.52 -5.85
C TYR A 128 2.17 12.34 -6.43
N TRP A 129 3.39 11.78 -6.49
CA TRP A 129 4.62 12.49 -6.87
C TRP A 129 4.59 13.21 -8.23
N SER A 130 3.71 12.81 -9.16
CA SER A 130 3.50 13.51 -10.43
C SER A 130 2.83 14.89 -10.28
N ASP A 131 2.08 15.08 -9.20
CA ASP A 131 1.43 16.33 -8.82
C ASP A 131 1.77 16.65 -7.36
N ILE A 132 2.97 17.17 -7.17
CA ILE A 132 3.50 17.57 -5.86
C ILE A 132 2.63 18.60 -5.14
N SER A 133 1.78 19.34 -5.87
CA SER A 133 0.95 20.42 -5.31
C SER A 133 -0.25 19.91 -4.51
N THR A 134 -0.73 18.69 -4.79
CA THR A 134 -1.91 18.11 -4.13
C THR A 134 -1.57 17.11 -3.02
N ILE A 135 -0.30 16.69 -2.88
CA ILE A 135 0.14 15.65 -1.92
C ILE A 135 -0.42 15.84 -0.51
N GLU A 136 -0.22 17.01 0.11
CA GLU A 136 -0.67 17.24 1.49
C GLU A 136 -2.19 17.20 1.62
N HIS A 137 -2.92 17.67 0.60
CA HIS A 137 -4.38 17.70 0.60
C HIS A 137 -4.96 16.29 0.41
N GLU A 138 -4.43 15.54 -0.56
CA GLU A 138 -4.84 14.16 -0.85
C GLU A 138 -4.60 13.23 0.35
N LEU A 139 -3.41 13.27 0.95
CA LEU A 139 -3.08 12.42 2.09
C LEU A 139 -4.02 12.69 3.29
N ARG A 140 -4.25 13.96 3.65
CA ARG A 140 -5.18 14.34 4.73
C ARG A 140 -6.62 13.94 4.42
N THR A 141 -7.06 14.11 3.17
CA THR A 141 -8.43 13.79 2.74
C THR A 141 -8.70 12.30 2.78
N LEU A 142 -7.73 11.46 2.37
CA LEU A 142 -7.88 10.00 2.37
C LEU A 142 -7.77 9.42 3.78
N GLU A 143 -6.90 9.96 4.63
CA GLU A 143 -6.84 9.60 6.04
C GLU A 143 -8.16 9.90 6.78
N GLU A 144 -8.76 11.07 6.55
CA GLU A 144 -10.06 11.42 7.16
C GLU A 144 -11.18 10.52 6.64
N LYS A 145 -11.26 10.29 5.32
CA LYS A 145 -12.26 9.40 4.71
C LYS A 145 -12.17 7.97 5.25
N ASP A 146 -10.97 7.42 5.41
CA ASP A 146 -10.78 6.09 6.02
C ASP A 146 -11.21 6.08 7.49
N ARG A 147 -10.86 7.13 8.25
CA ARG A 147 -11.24 7.29 9.65
C ARG A 147 -12.75 7.42 9.84
N GLU A 148 -13.43 8.17 8.98
CA GLU A 148 -14.89 8.30 8.97
C GLU A 148 -15.56 6.98 8.58
N MET A 149 -15.13 6.35 7.48
CA MET A 149 -15.63 5.04 7.04
C MET A 149 -15.52 4.00 8.15
N ARG A 150 -14.37 3.90 8.84
CA ARG A 150 -14.17 2.94 9.95
C ARG A 150 -14.96 3.29 11.20
N ARG A 151 -15.28 4.57 11.44
CA ARG A 151 -16.16 4.99 12.54
C ARG A 151 -17.61 4.58 12.24
N ASN A 152 -18.08 4.86 11.02
CA ASN A 152 -19.46 4.60 10.60
C ASN A 152 -19.73 3.10 10.38
N ALA A 153 -18.70 2.30 10.09
CA ALA A 153 -18.81 0.85 9.98
C ALA A 153 -19.05 0.12 11.31
N ILE A 154 -18.91 0.78 12.46
CA ILE A 154 -19.09 0.18 13.80
C ILE A 154 -20.36 0.73 14.45
N VAL A 155 -21.37 -0.12 14.62
CA VAL A 155 -22.61 0.19 15.34
C VAL A 155 -22.76 -0.80 16.50
N ASP A 156 -23.04 -0.29 17.70
CA ASP A 156 -23.14 -1.09 18.95
C ASP A 156 -21.96 -2.05 19.19
N GLY A 157 -20.75 -1.61 18.84
CA GLY A 157 -19.52 -2.38 18.97
C GLY A 157 -19.35 -3.51 17.95
N ARG A 158 -20.21 -3.60 16.93
CA ARG A 158 -20.16 -4.60 15.87
C ARG A 158 -19.87 -3.94 14.53
N ILE A 159 -19.08 -4.62 13.69
CA ILE A 159 -18.92 -4.22 12.29
C ILE A 159 -20.22 -4.57 11.56
N THR A 160 -20.94 -3.55 11.07
CA THR A 160 -22.22 -3.70 10.36
C THR A 160 -22.10 -3.57 8.86
N ASN A 161 -21.07 -2.86 8.38
CA ASN A 161 -20.72 -2.83 6.96
C ASN A 161 -19.81 -4.02 6.62
N ARG A 162 -20.17 -4.80 5.59
CA ARG A 162 -19.34 -5.92 5.10
C ARG A 162 -18.17 -5.46 4.22
N ASP A 163 -18.32 -4.30 3.59
CA ASP A 163 -17.40 -3.76 2.58
C ASP A 163 -16.34 -2.86 3.23
N VAL A 164 -15.79 -3.31 4.36
CA VAL A 164 -14.72 -2.63 5.09
C VAL A 164 -13.37 -3.18 4.62
N PRO A 165 -12.51 -2.36 3.98
CA PRO A 165 -11.20 -2.81 3.54
C PRO A 165 -10.29 -3.11 4.75
N PRO A 166 -9.22 -3.90 4.56
CA PRO A 166 -8.26 -4.19 5.63
C PRO A 166 -7.68 -2.89 6.23
N ARG A 167 -7.17 -2.95 7.46
CA ARG A 167 -6.59 -1.77 8.13
C ARG A 167 -5.24 -1.38 7.54
N ARG A 168 -4.41 -2.38 7.26
CA ARG A 168 -3.08 -2.22 6.70
C ARG A 168 -2.89 -3.12 5.48
N VAL A 169 -1.91 -2.75 4.66
CA VAL A 169 -1.48 -3.47 3.46
C VAL A 169 0.04 -3.39 3.35
N TRP A 170 0.66 -4.37 2.71
CA TRP A 170 2.08 -4.37 2.40
C TRP A 170 2.28 -3.77 1.01
N ASP A 171 2.90 -2.59 0.95
CA ASP A 171 3.41 -2.02 -0.28
C ASP A 171 4.69 -2.79 -0.67
N LEU A 172 4.61 -3.57 -1.75
CA LEU A 172 5.71 -4.39 -2.25
C LEU A 172 6.79 -3.56 -2.94
N TYR A 173 6.44 -2.38 -3.46
CA TYR A 173 7.38 -1.48 -4.11
C TYR A 173 8.24 -0.76 -3.05
N ALA A 174 7.62 -0.34 -1.94
CA ALA A 174 8.25 0.34 -0.82
C ALA A 174 8.78 -0.59 0.29
N ASN A 175 8.45 -1.88 0.26
CA ASN A 175 8.70 -2.87 1.33
C ASN A 175 8.24 -2.41 2.74
N ARG A 176 7.03 -1.84 2.82
CA ARG A 176 6.46 -1.35 4.08
C ARG A 176 5.00 -1.73 4.25
N VAL A 177 4.63 -2.07 5.48
CA VAL A 177 3.24 -2.11 5.91
C VAL A 177 2.76 -0.66 6.09
N VAL A 178 1.69 -0.29 5.40
CA VAL A 178 1.07 1.05 5.46
C VAL A 178 -0.45 0.92 5.69
N PRO A 179 -1.13 1.98 6.17
CA PRO A 179 -2.59 2.02 6.20
C PRO A 179 -3.19 1.78 4.80
N TYR A 180 -4.34 1.11 4.74
CA TYR A 180 -4.99 0.80 3.45
C TYR A 180 -5.24 2.03 2.57
N TRP A 181 -5.58 3.18 3.18
CA TRP A 181 -5.88 4.41 2.46
C TRP A 181 -4.71 4.99 1.65
N VAL A 182 -3.48 4.56 1.91
CA VAL A 182 -2.29 4.88 1.11
C VAL A 182 -2.26 4.09 -0.21
N ALA A 183 -2.87 2.91 -0.26
CA ALA A 183 -2.90 2.07 -1.45
C ALA A 183 -4.03 2.45 -2.41
N ARG A 184 -3.66 2.78 -3.65
CA ARG A 184 -4.60 3.21 -4.71
C ARG A 184 -4.97 2.11 -5.72
N LYS A 185 -4.67 0.83 -5.45
CA LYS A 185 -4.83 -0.28 -6.41
C LYS A 185 -5.24 -1.60 -5.75
N TYR A 186 -5.72 -2.54 -6.57
CA TYR A 186 -6.06 -3.91 -6.19
C TYR A 186 -4.99 -4.59 -5.34
N LEU A 187 -5.45 -5.19 -4.23
CA LEU A 187 -4.63 -5.98 -3.32
C LEU A 187 -4.52 -7.43 -3.77
N TRP A 188 -3.35 -8.04 -3.57
CA TRP A 188 -3.17 -9.48 -3.68
C TRP A 188 -3.24 -10.13 -2.29
N GLY A 189 -4.15 -11.09 -2.09
CA GLY A 189 -4.25 -11.84 -0.84
C GLY A 189 -3.19 -12.93 -0.73
N ILE A 190 -2.52 -13.00 0.42
CA ILE A 190 -1.60 -14.08 0.82
C ILE A 190 -2.02 -14.52 2.24
N SER A 191 -2.02 -15.82 2.51
CA SER A 191 -2.38 -16.34 3.83
C SER A 191 -1.47 -17.46 4.30
N HIS A 192 -1.01 -17.35 5.55
CA HIS A 192 -0.33 -18.40 6.32
C HIS A 192 -1.23 -19.03 7.39
N ALA A 193 -2.52 -18.68 7.45
CA ALA A 193 -3.48 -19.21 8.42
C ALA A 193 -3.57 -20.75 8.46
N TRP A 194 -3.22 -21.44 7.35
CA TRP A 194 -3.22 -22.90 7.22
C TRP A 194 -2.02 -23.62 7.87
N VAL A 195 -0.96 -22.87 8.23
CA VAL A 195 0.29 -23.42 8.76
C VAL A 195 0.13 -23.68 10.25
N ASP A 196 0.51 -24.84 10.76
CA ASP A 196 0.41 -25.13 12.20
C ASP A 196 1.33 -24.24 13.05
N ASP A 197 0.91 -23.91 14.28
CA ASP A 197 1.68 -23.06 15.19
C ASP A 197 3.06 -23.63 15.53
N GLU A 198 3.19 -24.96 15.57
CA GLU A 198 4.47 -25.63 15.77
C GLU A 198 5.46 -25.36 14.63
N ASP A 199 5.00 -25.03 13.41
CA ASP A 199 5.80 -24.76 12.20
C ASP A 199 5.94 -23.28 11.84
N ARG A 200 5.44 -22.40 12.70
CA ARG A 200 5.66 -20.96 12.63
C ARG A 200 6.89 -20.53 13.44
N VAL A 201 7.42 -19.36 13.11
CA VAL A 201 8.41 -18.62 13.90
C VAL A 201 8.04 -17.14 13.90
N ASP A 202 8.05 -16.53 15.09
CA ASP A 202 7.83 -15.10 15.25
C ASP A 202 9.09 -14.32 14.86
N VAL A 203 9.00 -13.51 13.80
CA VAL A 203 10.10 -12.70 13.29
C VAL A 203 9.81 -11.22 13.48
N MET A 204 10.73 -10.51 14.13
CA MET A 204 10.77 -9.05 14.14
C MET A 204 11.38 -8.56 12.82
N THR A 205 10.70 -7.68 12.09
CA THR A 205 11.07 -7.24 10.74
C THR A 205 11.01 -5.72 10.59
N PRO A 206 11.88 -5.08 9.77
CA PRO A 206 11.74 -3.66 9.47
C PRO A 206 10.49 -3.35 8.61
N ILE A 207 9.92 -4.36 7.93
CA ILE A 207 8.77 -4.20 7.02
C ILE A 207 7.54 -3.61 7.75
N ASN A 208 7.35 -3.92 9.04
CA ASN A 208 6.34 -3.32 9.91
C ASN A 208 6.96 -2.38 10.97
N ARG A 209 8.13 -1.77 10.67
CA ARG A 209 8.93 -0.92 11.58
C ARG A 209 9.23 -1.55 12.94
N TYR A 210 9.29 -2.89 13.01
CA TYR A 210 9.44 -3.66 14.25
C TYR A 210 8.32 -3.44 15.28
N GLU A 211 7.12 -3.03 14.86
CA GLU A 211 5.98 -2.76 15.76
C GLU A 211 5.36 -4.05 16.36
N TRP A 212 5.46 -5.19 15.67
CA TRP A 212 4.99 -6.49 16.18
C TRP A 212 5.80 -7.68 15.61
N PRO A 213 5.83 -8.83 16.31
CA PRO A 213 6.32 -10.07 15.75
C PRO A 213 5.36 -10.62 14.68
N VAL A 214 5.95 -11.10 13.59
CA VAL A 214 5.26 -11.64 12.42
C VAL A 214 5.44 -13.16 12.42
N PRO A 215 4.39 -13.96 12.70
CA PRO A 215 4.49 -15.41 12.67
C PRO A 215 4.53 -15.90 11.22
N ILE A 216 5.69 -16.30 10.73
CA ILE A 216 5.87 -16.85 9.37
C ILE A 216 6.27 -18.33 9.45
N PRO A 217 6.08 -19.14 8.38
CA PRO A 217 6.64 -20.49 8.32
C PRO A 217 8.16 -20.48 8.54
N LYS A 218 8.70 -21.46 9.27
CA LYS A 218 10.14 -21.54 9.62
C LYS A 218 11.10 -21.46 8.42
N ASP A 219 10.67 -21.90 7.24
CA ASP A 219 11.45 -21.93 6.00
C ASP A 219 11.15 -20.74 5.07
N ALA A 220 10.14 -19.92 5.39
CA ALA A 220 9.76 -18.75 4.62
C ALA A 220 10.69 -17.55 4.90
N ASN A 221 10.74 -16.63 3.93
CA ASN A 221 11.43 -15.36 4.06
C ASN A 221 10.62 -14.28 3.33
N LEU A 222 10.33 -13.17 4.02
CA LEU A 222 9.47 -12.11 3.49
C LEU A 222 10.05 -11.44 2.24
N ASP A 223 11.37 -11.21 2.18
CA ASP A 223 12.00 -10.61 1.00
C ASP A 223 11.96 -11.54 -0.23
N LEU A 224 12.07 -12.86 -0.03
CA LEU A 224 11.83 -13.83 -1.11
C LEU A 224 10.37 -13.80 -1.59
N ILE A 225 9.40 -13.79 -0.66
CA ILE A 225 7.97 -13.66 -0.99
C ILE A 225 7.70 -12.35 -1.76
N ARG A 226 8.34 -11.24 -1.35
CA ARG A 226 8.28 -9.95 -2.04
C ARG A 226 8.75 -10.06 -3.49
N ILE A 227 9.91 -10.67 -3.74
CA ILE A 227 10.46 -10.88 -5.09
C ILE A 227 9.49 -11.74 -5.94
N GLU A 228 8.89 -12.78 -5.37
CA GLU A 228 7.90 -13.61 -6.05
C GLU A 228 6.61 -12.85 -6.40
N MET A 229 6.10 -12.03 -5.48
CA MET A 229 4.92 -11.20 -5.70
C MET A 229 5.16 -10.10 -6.74
N LEU A 230 6.35 -9.48 -6.73
CA LEU A 230 6.78 -8.55 -7.78
C LEU A 230 6.89 -9.24 -9.15
N ASN A 231 7.19 -10.55 -9.19
CA ASN A 231 7.17 -11.39 -10.40
C ASN A 231 5.77 -11.96 -10.74
N ALA A 232 4.78 -11.86 -9.85
CA ALA A 232 3.42 -12.30 -10.12
C ALA A 232 2.77 -11.39 -11.18
N ARG A 233 2.12 -11.97 -12.18
CA ARG A 233 1.40 -11.23 -13.24
C ARG A 233 -0.08 -11.59 -13.17
N SER A 234 -0.94 -10.58 -13.22
CA SER A 234 -2.36 -10.81 -13.49
C SER A 234 -2.56 -11.31 -14.92
N ARG A 235 -3.61 -12.12 -15.14
CA ARG A 235 -4.10 -12.42 -16.51
C ARG A 235 -5.01 -11.31 -17.05
N TYR A 236 -5.47 -10.41 -16.18
CA TYR A 236 -6.47 -9.39 -16.47
C TYR A 236 -5.92 -7.95 -16.44
N THR A 237 -4.71 -7.75 -15.89
CA THR A 237 -4.05 -6.44 -15.87
C THR A 237 -2.60 -6.55 -16.34
N LEU A 238 -2.08 -5.49 -16.97
CA LEU A 238 -0.68 -5.38 -17.40
C LEU A 238 0.30 -5.18 -16.22
N HIS A 239 -0.18 -5.28 -14.98
CA HIS A 239 0.56 -4.93 -13.79
C HIS A 239 0.89 -6.16 -12.95
N THR A 240 2.14 -6.22 -12.47
CA THR A 240 2.52 -7.09 -11.35
C THR A 240 1.95 -6.56 -10.04
N ALA A 241 2.00 -7.35 -8.97
CA ALA A 241 1.53 -6.91 -7.67
C ALA A 241 2.31 -5.68 -7.18
N GLU A 242 1.58 -4.64 -6.77
CA GLU A 242 2.11 -3.43 -6.13
C GLU A 242 1.80 -3.43 -4.63
N TYR A 243 0.60 -3.89 -4.26
CA TYR A 243 0.17 -4.06 -2.87
C TYR A 243 -0.28 -5.50 -2.64
N ALA A 244 0.08 -6.03 -1.47
CA ALA A 244 -0.41 -7.30 -0.97
C ALA A 244 -1.08 -7.12 0.39
N TRP A 245 -2.04 -7.98 0.70
CA TRP A 245 -2.49 -8.22 2.05
C TRP A 245 -1.98 -9.60 2.45
N LEU A 246 -0.96 -9.64 3.30
CA LEU A 246 -0.49 -10.87 3.94
C LEU A 246 -1.06 -10.90 5.36
N ASP A 247 -1.90 -11.89 5.67
CA ASP A 247 -2.59 -12.01 6.95
C ASP A 247 -1.70 -11.75 8.18
N VAL A 248 -0.56 -12.43 8.27
CA VAL A 248 0.36 -12.34 9.42
C VAL A 248 1.09 -10.99 9.53
N LEU A 249 1.18 -10.22 8.44
CA LEU A 249 1.66 -8.83 8.46
C LEU A 249 0.51 -7.84 8.75
N CYS A 250 -0.66 -8.03 8.14
CA CYS A 250 -1.65 -6.96 7.97
C CYS A 250 -2.84 -7.01 8.95
N LEU A 251 -3.00 -8.07 9.74
CA LEU A 251 -4.13 -8.27 10.67
C LEU A 251 -4.03 -7.57 12.04
N ARG A 252 -2.92 -6.92 12.37
CA ARG A 252 -2.70 -6.27 13.68
C ARG A 252 -3.37 -4.89 13.79
#